data_AF-S3HDS2-F1
#
_entry.id   AF-S3HDS2-F1
#
_cell.length_a   1.000
_cell.length_b   1.000
_cell.length_c   1.000
_cell.angle_alpha   90.00
_cell.angle_beta   90.00
_cell.angle_gamma   90.00
#
_symmetry.space_group_name_H-M   'P 1'
#
loop_
_entity.id
_entity.type
_entity.pdbx_description
1 polymer ?
#
loop_
_entity_poly.entity_id
_entity_poly.type
_entity_poly.pdbx_seq_one_letter_code
_entity_poly.pdbx_strand_id
1 'polypeptide(L)'
;MDLKYAAPREQFFAAVRALATSSDSIQTRLLEATTSISLVTLDEFDDDIELRIKLARILDHIGPDRDDIERVAVEITPYMTEREAERVADLIVDFFDELVEARSQQSDSRSL
;
A
#
# COMPACT_ATOMS: atom_id res chain seq x y z
N MET A 1 14.11 14.82 -12.50
CA MET A 1 12.83 14.13 -12.71
C MET A 1 12.20 14.00 -11.35
N ASP A 2 11.22 14.85 -11.07
CA ASP A 2 10.48 14.74 -9.82
C ASP A 2 9.35 13.74 -10.07
N LEU A 3 9.62 12.48 -9.72
CA LEU A 3 8.65 11.41 -9.67
C LEU A 3 8.07 11.45 -8.26
N LYS A 4 7.13 12.37 -8.01
CA LYS A 4 6.53 12.64 -6.69
C LYS A 4 6.19 11.36 -5.91
N TYR A 5 5.83 10.30 -6.64
CA TYR A 5 5.48 8.98 -6.10
C TYR A 5 6.38 7.82 -6.51
N ALA A 6 7.62 8.05 -6.97
CA ALA A 6 8.50 6.95 -7.38
C ALA A 6 8.72 5.93 -6.24
N ALA A 7 9.10 6.42 -5.05
CA ALA A 7 9.37 5.57 -3.91
C ALA A 7 8.10 4.85 -3.41
N PRO A 8 6.96 5.53 -3.14
CA PRO A 8 5.71 4.85 -2.77
C PRO A 8 5.26 3.82 -3.81
N ARG A 9 5.36 4.16 -5.10
CA ARG A 9 4.99 3.24 -6.19
C ARG A 9 5.87 2.00 -6.23
N GLU A 10 7.17 2.12 -5.98
CA GLU A 10 8.08 0.96 -5.92
C GLU A 10 7.67 0.02 -4.78
N GLN A 11 7.38 0.57 -3.60
CA GLN A 11 6.94 -0.21 -2.45
C GLN A 11 5.58 -0.89 -2.69
N PHE A 12 4.60 -0.16 -3.22
CA PHE A 12 3.29 -0.74 -3.55
C PHE A 12 3.38 -1.76 -4.68
N PHE A 13 4.27 -1.60 -5.64
CA PHE A 13 4.53 -2.63 -6.66
C PHE A 13 5.11 -3.90 -6.04
N ALA A 14 6.05 -3.77 -5.08
CA ALA A 14 6.58 -4.91 -4.34
C ALA A 14 5.47 -5.63 -3.54
N ALA A 15 4.58 -4.86 -2.90
CA ALA A 15 3.41 -5.39 -2.19
C ALA A 15 2.46 -6.17 -3.11
N VAL A 16 2.09 -5.61 -4.27
CA VAL A 16 1.26 -6.30 -5.27
C VAL A 16 1.95 -7.58 -5.77
N ARG A 17 3.28 -7.55 -5.97
CA ARG A 17 4.04 -8.75 -6.33
C ARG A 17 3.96 -9.84 -5.26
N ALA A 18 4.10 -9.50 -3.98
CA ALA A 18 3.98 -10.46 -2.88
C ALA A 18 2.58 -11.11 -2.86
N LEU A 19 1.53 -10.30 -3.08
CA LEU A 19 0.16 -10.78 -3.21
C LEU A 19 -0.05 -11.71 -4.41
N ALA A 20 0.61 -11.46 -5.54
CA ALA A 20 0.33 -12.19 -6.79
C ALA A 20 1.19 -13.44 -7.03
N THR A 21 2.37 -13.54 -6.42
CA THR A 21 3.40 -14.51 -6.87
C THR A 21 3.64 -15.72 -5.96
N SER A 22 3.00 -15.79 -4.79
CA SER A 22 3.11 -16.92 -3.87
C SER A 22 1.87 -17.84 -3.90
N SER A 23 2.10 -19.15 -3.66
CA SER A 23 1.04 -20.16 -3.43
C SER A 23 0.55 -20.22 -1.98
N ASP A 24 1.09 -19.36 -1.10
CA ASP A 24 0.73 -19.32 0.31
C ASP A 24 -0.69 -18.75 0.53
N SER A 25 -1.18 -18.88 1.77
CA SER A 25 -2.44 -18.25 2.16
C SER A 25 -2.38 -16.74 1.95
N ILE A 26 -3.54 -16.12 1.75
CA ILE A 26 -3.61 -14.68 1.55
C ILE A 26 -3.07 -13.90 2.77
N GLN A 27 -3.21 -14.45 3.97
CA GLN A 27 -2.65 -13.87 5.19
C GLN A 27 -1.12 -13.81 5.15
N THR A 28 -0.46 -14.90 4.75
CA THR A 28 1.01 -14.92 4.61
C THR A 28 1.47 -13.92 3.55
N ARG A 29 0.77 -13.85 2.42
CA ARG A 29 1.08 -12.89 1.35
C ARG A 29 0.87 -11.44 1.77
N LEU A 30 -0.16 -11.16 2.56
CA LEU A 30 -0.40 -9.82 3.13
C LEU A 30 0.65 -9.40 4.14
N LEU A 31 1.18 -10.35 4.92
CA LEU A 31 2.26 -10.06 5.85
C LEU A 31 3.48 -9.56 5.09
N GLU A 32 3.89 -10.26 4.03
CA GLU A 32 4.99 -9.84 3.15
C GLU A 32 4.71 -8.50 2.45
N ALA A 33 3.48 -8.31 1.96
CA ALA A 33 3.06 -7.06 1.34
C ALA A 33 3.14 -5.88 2.32
N THR A 34 2.77 -6.11 3.57
CA THR A 34 2.81 -5.09 4.63
C THR A 34 4.23 -4.61 4.92
N THR A 35 5.22 -5.51 4.92
CA THR A 35 6.63 -5.13 5.11
C THR A 35 7.09 -4.11 4.06
N SER A 36 6.54 -4.16 2.85
CA SER A 36 6.84 -3.12 1.83
C SER A 36 6.06 -1.83 2.10
N ILE A 37 4.78 -1.92 2.48
CA ILE A 37 3.91 -0.76 2.74
C ILE A 37 4.37 0.03 3.97
N SER A 38 4.94 -0.61 5.00
CA SER A 38 5.45 0.07 6.20
C SER A 38 6.58 1.06 5.94
N LEU A 39 7.23 0.96 4.77
CA LEU A 39 8.26 1.89 4.32
C LEU A 39 7.69 3.18 3.69
N VAL A 40 6.37 3.23 3.47
CA VAL A 40 5.68 4.37 2.89
C VAL A 40 5.03 5.21 3.98
N THR A 41 5.34 6.50 4.02
CA THR A 41 4.89 7.39 5.09
C THR A 41 3.80 8.35 4.59
N LEU A 42 2.93 8.82 5.49
CA LEU A 42 1.83 9.71 5.10
C LEU A 42 2.30 11.07 4.57
N ASP A 43 3.47 11.55 5.00
CA ASP A 43 4.04 12.83 4.57
C ASP A 43 4.42 12.85 3.08
N GLU A 44 4.68 11.67 2.48
CA GLU A 44 4.87 11.55 1.03
C GLU A 44 3.62 11.96 0.22
N PHE A 45 2.47 12.12 0.90
CA PHE A 45 1.18 12.49 0.34
C PHE A 45 0.60 13.79 0.91
N ASP A 46 1.39 14.63 1.57
CA ASP A 46 0.89 15.88 2.18
C ASP A 46 0.16 16.81 1.19
N ASP A 47 0.61 16.82 -0.07
CA ASP A 47 0.01 17.60 -1.16
C ASP A 47 -1.17 16.90 -1.87
N ASP A 48 -1.45 15.63 -1.55
CA ASP A 48 -2.51 14.83 -2.17
C ASP A 48 -3.35 14.13 -1.09
N ILE A 49 -4.25 14.92 -0.49
CA ILE A 49 -5.07 14.51 0.66
C ILE A 49 -5.90 13.25 0.41
N GLU A 50 -6.34 13.02 -0.83
CA GLU A 50 -7.11 11.82 -1.19
C GLU A 50 -6.25 10.56 -1.07
N LEU A 51 -5.04 10.56 -1.65
CA LEU A 51 -4.10 9.45 -1.54
C LEU A 51 -3.67 9.24 -0.08
N ARG A 52 -3.43 10.33 0.66
CA ARG A 52 -3.11 10.26 2.09
C ARG A 52 -4.20 9.56 2.90
N ILE A 53 -5.47 9.87 2.65
CA ILE A 53 -6.61 9.24 3.33
C ILE A 53 -6.71 7.76 2.97
N LYS A 54 -6.50 7.40 1.70
CA LYS A 54 -6.55 6.00 1.24
C LYS A 54 -5.42 5.17 1.83
N LEU A 55 -4.20 5.70 1.88
CA LEU A 55 -3.09 5.06 2.58
C LEU A 55 -3.40 4.89 4.08
N ALA A 56 -3.95 5.91 4.74
CA ALA A 56 -4.35 5.80 6.14
C ALA A 56 -5.39 4.69 6.36
N ARG A 57 -6.36 4.54 5.46
CA ARG A 57 -7.35 3.45 5.53
C ARG A 57 -6.72 2.07 5.39
N ILE A 58 -5.73 1.91 4.50
CA ILE A 58 -4.99 0.65 4.36
C ILE A 58 -4.27 0.33 5.67
N LEU A 59 -3.54 1.32 6.22
CA LEU A 59 -2.82 1.16 7.48
C LEU A 59 -3.75 0.82 8.65
N ASP A 60 -4.93 1.45 8.75
CA ASP A 60 -5.92 1.16 9.79
C ASP A 60 -6.40 -0.31 9.76
N HIS A 61 -6.38 -0.98 8.60
CA HIS A 61 -6.74 -2.40 8.50
C HIS A 61 -5.60 -3.33 8.89
N ILE A 62 -4.36 -2.89 8.72
CA ILE A 62 -3.16 -3.72 8.92
C ILE A 62 -2.61 -3.56 10.35
N GLY A 63 -2.81 -2.40 10.96
CA GLY A 63 -2.39 -2.11 12.32
C GLY A 63 -2.58 -0.63 12.70
N PRO A 64 -3.31 -0.31 13.78
CA PRO A 64 -3.53 1.07 14.20
C PRO A 64 -2.27 1.74 14.79
N ASP A 65 -1.28 0.94 15.21
CA ASP A 65 -0.03 1.45 15.77
C ASP A 65 1.00 1.67 14.67
N ARG A 66 1.15 2.93 14.26
CA ARG A 66 1.98 3.37 13.13
C ARG A 66 3.47 3.25 13.43
N ASP A 67 3.86 3.19 14.70
CA ASP A 67 5.26 3.16 15.12
C ASP A 67 5.89 1.76 14.98
N ASP A 68 5.07 0.71 14.82
CA ASP A 68 5.54 -0.66 14.62
C ASP A 68 4.58 -1.49 13.75
N ILE A 69 4.25 -0.97 12.57
CA ILE A 69 3.32 -1.60 11.61
C ILE A 69 3.75 -3.03 11.28
N GLU A 70 5.06 -3.30 11.19
CA GLU A 70 5.58 -4.64 10.89
C GLU A 70 5.28 -5.63 12.02
N ARG A 71 5.55 -5.27 13.29
CA ARG A 71 5.19 -6.13 14.44
C ARG A 71 3.68 -6.34 14.51
N VAL A 72 2.90 -5.27 14.33
CA VAL A 72 1.44 -5.36 14.43
C VAL A 72 0.86 -6.21 13.31
N ALA A 73 1.40 -6.17 12.09
CA ALA A 73 0.98 -7.03 11.00
C ALA A 73 1.27 -8.51 11.30
N VAL A 74 2.46 -8.83 11.81
CA VAL A 74 2.76 -10.20 12.27
C VAL A 74 1.73 -10.67 13.31
N GLU A 75 1.29 -9.77 14.18
CA GLU A 75 0.30 -10.08 15.22
C GLU A 75 -1.13 -10.15 14.69
N ILE A 76 -1.55 -9.36 13.70
CA ILE A 76 -2.95 -9.24 13.27
C ILE A 76 -3.27 -10.10 12.05
N THR A 77 -2.40 -10.08 11.03
CA THR A 77 -2.67 -10.72 9.74
C THR A 77 -2.97 -12.23 9.85
N PRO A 78 -2.33 -13.01 10.75
CA PRO A 78 -2.68 -14.43 10.95
C PRO A 78 -4.09 -14.68 11.50
N TYR A 79 -4.69 -13.69 12.19
CA TYR A 79 -6.04 -13.80 12.75
C TYR A 79 -7.12 -13.21 11.83
N MET A 80 -6.73 -12.58 10.71
CA MET A 80 -7.68 -12.12 9.71
C MET A 80 -8.38 -13.32 9.06
N THR A 81 -9.70 -13.21 8.94
CA THR A 81 -10.45 -14.12 8.06
C THR A 81 -9.98 -13.94 6.62
N GLU A 82 -10.13 -14.98 5.79
CA GLU A 82 -9.77 -14.93 4.37
C GLU A 82 -10.42 -13.74 3.65
N ARG A 83 -11.71 -13.46 3.96
CA ARG A 83 -12.44 -12.33 3.39
C ARG A 83 -11.91 -10.96 3.83
N GLU A 84 -11.47 -10.84 5.08
CA GLU A 84 -10.84 -9.59 5.57
C GLU A 84 -9.50 -9.37 4.88
N ALA A 85 -8.71 -10.43 4.77
CA ALA A 85 -7.45 -10.42 4.04
C ALA A 85 -7.65 -10.04 2.56
N GLU A 86 -8.62 -10.65 1.87
CA GLU A 86 -8.98 -10.29 0.49
C GLU A 86 -9.31 -8.80 0.35
N ARG A 87 -10.11 -8.25 1.26
CA ARG A 87 -10.44 -6.83 1.25
C ARG A 87 -9.21 -5.93 1.39
N VAL A 88 -8.25 -6.29 2.24
CA VAL A 88 -7.01 -5.51 2.38
C VAL A 88 -6.17 -5.63 1.11
N ALA A 89 -6.08 -6.82 0.51
CA ALA A 89 -5.38 -7.01 -0.75
C ALA A 89 -5.99 -6.16 -1.88
N ASP A 90 -7.33 -6.10 -1.97
CA ASP A 90 -8.03 -5.25 -2.93
C ASP A 90 -7.67 -3.76 -2.73
N LEU A 91 -7.70 -3.26 -1.48
CA LEU A 91 -7.34 -1.88 -1.17
C LEU A 91 -5.88 -1.55 -1.56
N ILE A 92 -4.95 -2.50 -1.40
CA ILE A 92 -3.55 -2.33 -1.80
C ILE A 92 -3.43 -2.22 -3.32
N VAL A 93 -4.14 -3.06 -4.07
CA VAL A 93 -4.14 -3.04 -5.54
C VAL A 93 -4.79 -1.76 -6.06
N ASP A 94 -5.96 -1.39 -5.55
CA ASP A 94 -6.66 -0.16 -5.91
C ASP A 94 -5.77 1.08 -5.70
N PHE A 95 -5.08 1.15 -4.56
CA PHE A 95 -4.17 2.26 -4.28
C PHE A 95 -2.97 2.29 -5.23
N PHE A 96 -2.43 1.13 -5.61
CA PHE A 96 -1.36 1.07 -6.59
C PHE A 96 -1.79 1.60 -7.95
N ASP A 97 -2.99 1.25 -8.41
CA ASP A 97 -3.52 1.76 -9.68
C ASP A 97 -3.66 3.29 -9.66
N GLU A 98 -4.18 3.85 -8.55
CA GLU A 98 -4.27 5.31 -8.37
C GLU A 98 -2.89 5.99 -8.36
N LEU A 99 -1.87 5.38 -7.74
CA LEU A 99 -0.49 5.87 -7.81
C LEU A 99 0.05 5.88 -9.25
N VAL A 100 -0.33 4.89 -10.06
CA VAL A 100 0.05 4.84 -11.47
C VAL A 100 -0.64 5.94 -12.27
N GLU A 101 -1.92 6.20 -12.02
CA GLU A 101 -2.71 7.26 -12.67
C GLU A 101 -2.20 8.66 -12.31
N ALA A 102 -1.92 8.92 -11.03
CA ALA A 102 -1.40 10.21 -10.56
C ALA A 102 -0.08 10.60 -11.26
N ARG A 103 0.78 9.61 -11.57
CA ARG A 103 2.00 9.81 -12.36
C ARG A 103 1.70 10.23 -13.81
N SER A 104 0.65 9.67 -14.41
CA SER A 104 0.26 9.96 -15.79
C SER A 104 -0.23 11.41 -15.91
N GLN A 105 -1.04 11.89 -14.97
CA GLN A 105 -1.54 13.27 -14.95
C GLN A 105 -0.44 14.33 -14.73
N GLN A 106 0.62 14.01 -13.97
CA GLN A 106 1.80 14.87 -13.84
C GLN A 106 2.61 15.02 -15.12
N SER A 107 2.58 14.00 -15.98
CA SER A 107 3.29 14.01 -17.26
C SER A 107 2.57 14.91 -18.28
N ASP A 108 1.24 14.90 -18.26
CA ASP A 108 0.40 15.71 -19.16
C ASP A 108 0.38 17.19 -18.77
N SER A 109 0.35 17.50 -17.46
CA SER A 109 0.34 18.88 -16.96
C SER A 109 1.64 19.65 -17.23
N ARG A 110 2.74 18.96 -17.56
CA ARG A 110 4.05 19.56 -17.89
C ARG A 110 4.27 19.75 -19.39
N SER A 111 3.30 19.35 -20.22
CA SER A 111 3.37 19.46 -21.69
C SER A 111 2.65 20.69 -22.26
N LEU A 112 2.18 21.61 -21.40
CA LEU A 112 1.50 22.86 -21.77
C LEU A 112 2.30 24.09 -21.34
#